data_AF-A0A1S3NI43-F1
#
_entry.id   AF-A0A1S3NI43-F1
#
_cell.length_a   1.000
_cell.length_b   1.000
_cell.length_c   1.000
_cell.angle_alpha   90.00
_cell.angle_beta   90.00
_cell.angle_gamma   90.00
#
_symmetry.space_group_name_H-M   'P 1'
#
loop_
_entity.id
_entity.type
_entity.pdbx_description
1 polymer ?
#
loop_
_entity_poly.entity_id
_entity_poly.type
_entity_poly.pdbx_seq_one_letter_code
_entity_poly.pdbx_strand_id
1 'polypeptide(L)'
;MQAEFFHRYLQDFISMTMNVTCQEDLQLLCGALTCCVNELRLRHDDVMEKEVTSLPWVHAAYHEFKNRLQNLSRMISMEPQLAQVLRGNTHAREGDELVLDVYAAVACVEYLEPQALDTDGQRLVWLRQVKRLQVPIELVCAEENLRHYKDRSMAMVHRVQTGWNRIVTLSLFVEHMLLGIEVVEKKLKPLVLEHTRGLCQVSVVWGHIYRNADVN
;
A
#
# COMPACT_ATOMS: atom_id res chain seq x y z
N MET A 1 32.36 -2.33 -9.31
CA MET A 1 32.73 -3.12 -8.11
C MET A 1 32.06 -2.56 -6.84
N GLN A 2 32.25 -1.29 -6.46
CA GLN A 2 31.60 -0.71 -5.26
C GLN A 2 30.06 -0.70 -5.32
N ALA A 3 29.45 -0.31 -6.44
CA ALA A 3 27.99 -0.29 -6.59
C ALA A 3 27.36 -1.70 -6.52
N GLU A 4 28.04 -2.70 -7.09
CA GLU A 4 27.62 -4.10 -7.03
C GLU A 4 27.72 -4.65 -5.60
N PHE A 5 28.80 -4.35 -4.89
CA PHE A 5 28.98 -4.72 -3.49
C PHE A 5 27.90 -4.08 -2.60
N PHE A 6 27.60 -2.80 -2.81
CA PHE A 6 26.52 -2.10 -2.10
C PHE A 6 25.17 -2.77 -2.33
N HIS A 7 24.84 -3.12 -3.57
CA HIS A 7 23.58 -3.78 -3.90
C HIS A 7 23.46 -5.17 -3.26
N ARG A 8 24.54 -5.98 -3.30
CA ARG A 8 24.59 -7.28 -2.62
C ARG A 8 24.43 -7.13 -1.10
N TYR A 9 25.13 -6.15 -0.51
CA TYR A 9 24.99 -5.87 0.92
C TYR A 9 23.56 -5.49 1.29
N LEU A 10 22.89 -4.66 0.50
CA LEU A 10 21.51 -4.25 0.72
C LEU A 10 20.56 -5.46 0.68
N GLN A 11 20.77 -6.36 -0.29
CA GLN A 11 20.01 -7.61 -0.41
C GLN A 11 20.23 -8.54 0.80
N ASP A 12 21.47 -8.74 1.21
CA ASP A 12 21.80 -9.55 2.39
C ASP A 12 21.20 -8.93 3.66
N PHE A 13 21.30 -7.60 3.79
CA PHE A 13 20.76 -6.86 4.93
C PHE A 13 19.24 -7.02 5.05
N ILE A 14 18.49 -6.87 3.96
CA ILE A 14 17.04 -7.12 3.96
C ILE A 14 16.75 -8.57 4.35
N SER A 15 17.48 -9.53 3.77
CA SER A 15 17.28 -10.95 4.03
C SER A 15 17.55 -11.34 5.49
N MET A 16 18.50 -10.66 6.15
CA MET A 16 18.80 -10.87 7.58
C MET A 16 17.83 -10.16 8.52
N THR A 17 17.22 -9.05 8.09
CA THR A 17 16.48 -8.14 9.00
C THR A 17 14.97 -8.20 8.81
N MET A 18 14.49 -8.72 7.67
CA MET A 18 13.07 -8.82 7.33
C MET A 18 12.72 -10.26 6.94
N ASN A 19 11.50 -10.69 7.23
CA ASN A 19 11.03 -12.02 6.87
C ASN A 19 10.56 -12.04 5.41
N VAL A 20 11.48 -12.31 4.48
CA VAL A 20 11.22 -12.36 3.04
C VAL A 20 11.21 -13.81 2.58
N THR A 21 10.15 -14.23 1.89
CA THR A 21 9.93 -15.65 1.54
C THR A 21 10.09 -15.95 0.05
N CYS A 22 10.16 -14.93 -0.81
CA CYS A 22 10.36 -15.08 -2.25
C CYS A 22 11.27 -13.99 -2.82
N GLN A 23 11.82 -14.25 -4.00
CA GLN A 23 12.79 -13.37 -4.65
C GLN A 23 12.14 -12.07 -5.15
N GLU A 24 10.87 -12.11 -5.52
CA GLU A 24 10.09 -10.97 -5.98
C GLU A 24 9.92 -9.91 -4.89
N ASP A 25 9.55 -10.35 -3.69
CA ASP A 25 9.38 -9.47 -2.53
C ASP A 25 10.73 -8.88 -2.10
N LEU A 26 11.80 -9.68 -2.18
CA LEU A 26 13.15 -9.23 -1.91
C LEU A 26 13.54 -8.08 -2.83
N GLN A 27 13.28 -8.19 -4.13
CA GLN A 27 13.57 -7.13 -5.09
C GLN A 27 12.78 -5.84 -4.82
N LEU A 28 11.50 -5.94 -4.44
CA LEU A 28 10.69 -4.79 -4.08
C LEU A 28 11.23 -4.10 -2.82
N LEU A 29 11.55 -4.86 -1.79
CA LEU A 29 12.08 -4.32 -0.53
C LEU A 29 13.49 -3.74 -0.71
N CYS A 30 14.32 -4.33 -1.57
CA CYS A 30 15.61 -3.77 -1.92
C CYS A 30 15.47 -2.40 -2.61
N GLY A 31 14.53 -2.27 -3.55
CA GLY A 31 14.20 -0.99 -4.18
C GLY A 31 13.72 0.04 -3.16
N ALA A 32 12.79 -0.36 -2.29
CA ALA A 32 12.28 0.50 -1.23
C ALA A 32 13.38 1.01 -0.29
N LEU A 33 14.28 0.14 0.17
CA LEU A 33 15.39 0.54 1.03
C LEU A 33 16.42 1.41 0.29
N THR A 34 16.61 1.19 -1.01
CA THR A 34 17.42 2.10 -1.85
C THR A 34 16.83 3.50 -1.88
N CYS A 35 15.51 3.63 -2.08
CA CYS A 35 14.82 4.93 -2.00
C CYS A 35 14.95 5.56 -0.61
N CYS A 36 14.87 4.77 0.47
CA CYS A 36 15.09 5.27 1.83
C CYS A 36 16.50 5.85 2.02
N VAL A 37 17.52 5.18 1.49
CA VAL A 37 18.91 5.66 1.51
C VAL A 37 19.04 6.97 0.77
N ASN A 38 18.49 7.07 -0.45
CA ASN A 38 18.51 8.31 -1.23
C ASN A 38 17.79 9.43 -0.49
N GLU A 39 16.59 9.15 0.03
CA GLU A 39 15.76 10.11 0.73
C GLU A 39 16.46 10.66 1.97
N LEU A 40 17.10 9.80 2.76
CA LEU A 40 17.82 10.18 3.97
C LEU A 40 19.06 11.01 3.63
N ARG A 41 19.82 10.61 2.61
CA ARG A 41 21.04 11.34 2.19
C ARG A 41 20.74 12.74 1.72
N LEU A 42 19.65 12.94 0.98
CA LEU A 42 19.22 14.26 0.50
C LEU A 42 18.76 15.20 1.62
N ARG A 43 18.43 14.68 2.82
CA ARG A 43 18.14 15.54 3.99
C ARG A 43 19.42 16.08 4.65
N HIS A 44 20.57 15.48 4.34
CA HIS A 44 21.87 15.88 4.87
C HIS A 44 22.68 16.58 3.77
N ASP A 45 22.41 17.88 3.60
CA ASP A 45 23.03 18.76 2.57
C ASP A 45 24.58 18.68 2.53
N ASP A 46 25.21 18.35 3.66
CA ASP A 46 26.67 18.27 3.85
C ASP A 46 27.33 16.96 3.36
N VAL A 47 26.54 16.04 2.80
CA VAL A 47 26.99 14.66 2.44
C VAL A 47 27.15 14.46 0.94
N MET A 48 26.96 15.49 0.12
CA MET A 48 27.17 15.41 -1.34
C MET A 48 28.59 14.91 -1.73
N GLU A 49 29.56 14.96 -0.82
CA GLU A 49 30.91 14.40 -1.00
C GLU A 49 31.08 12.91 -0.60
N LYS A 50 30.16 12.29 0.15
CA LYS A 50 30.29 10.86 0.52
C LYS A 50 29.61 9.98 -0.52
N GLU A 51 30.36 8.99 -1.02
CA GLU A 51 29.87 8.01 -2.01
C GLU A 51 28.51 7.41 -1.60
N VAL A 52 27.60 7.33 -2.58
CA VAL A 52 26.26 6.71 -2.48
C VAL A 52 26.32 5.28 -1.91
N THR A 53 27.47 4.63 -2.05
CA THR A 53 27.73 3.22 -1.76
C THR A 53 28.23 2.94 -0.34
N SER A 54 28.20 3.91 0.58
CA SER A 54 28.66 3.69 1.96
C SER A 54 27.64 2.87 2.78
N LEU A 55 28.06 1.70 3.27
CA LEU A 55 27.19 0.73 3.98
C LEU A 55 26.45 1.29 5.21
N PRO A 56 27.02 2.20 6.03
CA PRO A 56 26.30 2.80 7.16
C PRO A 56 24.98 3.49 6.78
N TRP A 57 24.85 3.99 5.55
CA TRP A 57 23.58 4.58 5.09
C TRP A 57 22.45 3.55 5.03
N VAL A 58 22.74 2.29 4.72
CA VAL A 58 21.73 1.21 4.71
C VAL A 58 21.14 1.03 6.10
N HIS A 59 21.99 1.02 7.14
CA HIS A 59 21.54 0.89 8.53
C HIS A 59 20.74 2.10 9.00
N ALA A 60 21.27 3.30 8.74
CA ALA A 60 20.61 4.55 9.14
C ALA A 60 19.24 4.68 8.47
N ALA A 61 19.16 4.41 7.16
CA ALA A 61 17.91 4.44 6.42
C ALA A 61 16.94 3.36 6.91
N TYR A 62 17.40 2.12 7.13
CA TYR A 62 16.51 1.09 7.67
C TYR A 62 15.96 1.48 9.03
N HIS A 63 16.79 2.02 9.93
CA HIS A 63 16.34 2.44 11.25
C HIS A 63 15.27 3.55 11.19
N GLU A 64 15.52 4.58 10.37
CA GLU A 64 14.60 5.70 10.16
C GLU A 64 13.26 5.26 9.55
N PHE A 65 13.30 4.43 8.49
CA PHE A 65 12.12 4.06 7.71
C PHE A 65 11.54 2.69 8.09
N LYS A 66 11.99 2.09 9.20
CA LYS A 66 11.68 0.71 9.61
C LYS A 66 10.19 0.41 9.59
N ASN A 67 9.38 1.27 10.18
CA ASN A 67 7.94 1.06 10.31
C ASN A 67 7.25 1.05 8.94
N ARG A 68 7.66 1.94 8.03
CA ARG A 68 7.14 2.01 6.66
C ARG A 68 7.51 0.78 5.84
N LEU A 69 8.78 0.36 5.91
CA LEU A 69 9.28 -0.86 5.24
C LEU A 69 8.57 -2.12 5.75
N GLN A 70 8.39 -2.24 7.06
CA GLN A 70 7.66 -3.37 7.66
C GLN A 70 6.18 -3.36 7.26
N ASN A 71 5.55 -2.19 7.19
CA ASN A 71 4.15 -2.09 6.78
C ASN A 71 3.96 -2.48 5.31
N LEU A 72 4.87 -2.05 4.42
CA LEU A 72 4.93 -2.51 3.03
C LEU A 72 5.04 -4.03 2.95
N SER A 73 5.99 -4.63 3.66
CA SER A 73 6.17 -6.09 3.68
C SER A 73 4.91 -6.82 4.16
N ARG A 74 4.22 -6.30 5.19
CA ARG A 74 2.95 -6.86 5.66
C ARG A 74 1.86 -6.83 4.58
N MET A 75 1.69 -5.70 3.88
CA MET A 75 0.69 -5.59 2.80
C MET A 75 0.96 -6.59 1.67
N ILE A 76 2.23 -6.71 1.24
CA ILE A 76 2.63 -7.66 0.20
C ILE A 76 2.36 -9.11 0.65
N SER A 77 2.71 -9.45 1.89
CA SER A 77 2.46 -10.81 2.43
C SER A 77 0.97 -11.13 2.58
N MET A 78 0.14 -10.15 2.92
CA MET A 78 -1.31 -10.33 3.05
C MET A 78 -2.00 -10.53 1.69
N GLU A 79 -1.53 -9.84 0.66
CA GLU A 79 -2.05 -9.91 -0.72
C GLU A 79 -0.92 -10.04 -1.75
N PRO A 80 -0.41 -11.26 -1.99
CA PRO A 80 0.72 -11.48 -2.90
C PRO A 80 0.49 -11.01 -4.34
N GLN A 81 -0.78 -10.90 -4.77
CA GLN A 81 -1.15 -10.38 -6.09
C GLN A 81 -0.70 -8.91 -6.27
N LEU A 82 -0.61 -8.14 -5.19
CA LEU A 82 -0.15 -6.75 -5.22
C LEU A 82 1.33 -6.65 -5.62
N ALA A 83 2.15 -7.67 -5.33
CA ALA A 83 3.57 -7.66 -5.72
C ALA A 83 3.76 -7.57 -7.24
N GLN A 84 2.83 -8.12 -8.04
CA GLN A 84 2.86 -7.99 -9.50
C GLN A 84 2.53 -6.56 -9.94
N VAL A 85 1.49 -5.96 -9.35
CA VAL A 85 1.07 -4.59 -9.63
C VAL A 85 2.20 -3.60 -9.28
N LEU A 86 2.82 -3.76 -8.12
CA LEU A 86 3.90 -2.90 -7.65
C LEU A 86 5.16 -3.03 -8.51
N ARG A 87 5.48 -4.23 -9.01
CA ARG A 87 6.63 -4.43 -9.91
C ARG A 87 6.51 -3.66 -11.22
N GLY A 88 5.31 -3.56 -11.76
CA GLY A 88 5.02 -2.80 -12.99
C GLY A 88 5.15 -1.28 -12.82
N ASN A 89 5.18 -0.78 -11.58
CA ASN A 89 5.27 0.64 -11.29
C ASN A 89 6.73 1.05 -11.04
N THR A 90 7.47 1.29 -12.12
CA THR A 90 8.89 1.72 -12.07
C THR A 90 9.05 3.04 -11.31
N HIS A 91 8.12 3.98 -11.50
CA HIS A 91 8.12 5.27 -10.82
C HIS A 91 8.09 5.14 -9.29
N ALA A 92 7.38 4.14 -8.75
CA ALA A 92 7.31 3.91 -7.30
C ALA A 92 8.52 3.15 -6.73
N ARG A 93 9.31 2.49 -7.60
CA ARG A 93 10.45 1.64 -7.21
C ARG A 93 11.80 2.34 -7.30
N GLU A 94 11.87 3.45 -8.02
CA GLU A 94 13.08 4.22 -8.26
C GLU A 94 12.87 5.68 -7.86
N GLY A 95 13.90 6.28 -7.26
CA GLY A 95 13.94 7.71 -6.97
C GLY A 95 14.45 8.04 -5.57
N ASP A 96 14.11 9.26 -5.16
CA ASP A 96 14.69 9.98 -4.02
C ASP A 96 13.75 10.05 -2.80
N GLU A 97 12.69 9.25 -2.83
CA GLU A 97 11.65 9.19 -1.80
C GLU A 97 11.10 7.77 -1.71
N LEU A 98 10.95 7.23 -0.50
CA LEU A 98 10.18 6.02 -0.28
C LEU A 98 8.70 6.34 -0.53
N VAL A 99 8.14 5.82 -1.63
CA VAL A 99 6.70 5.95 -1.95
C VAL A 99 6.01 4.59 -2.07
N LEU A 100 6.77 3.50 -2.17
CA LEU A 100 6.24 2.18 -2.54
C LEU A 100 5.21 1.64 -1.53
N ASP A 101 5.35 1.97 -0.25
CA ASP A 101 4.38 1.66 0.81
C ASP A 101 3.04 2.38 0.63
N VAL A 102 3.05 3.64 0.19
CA VAL A 102 1.83 4.39 -0.13
C VAL A 102 1.17 3.80 -1.38
N TYR A 103 1.94 3.48 -2.42
CA TYR A 103 1.40 2.82 -3.62
C TYR A 103 0.83 1.43 -3.30
N ALA A 104 1.44 0.68 -2.38
CA ALA A 104 0.90 -0.58 -1.90
C ALA A 104 -0.46 -0.39 -1.21
N ALA A 105 -0.63 0.65 -0.39
CA ALA A 105 -1.91 0.97 0.22
C ALA A 105 -2.96 1.40 -0.80
N VAL A 106 -2.59 2.17 -1.83
CA VAL A 106 -3.51 2.49 -2.94
C VAL A 106 -3.96 1.21 -3.65
N ALA A 107 -3.03 0.30 -3.94
CA ALA A 107 -3.34 -0.98 -4.57
C ALA A 107 -4.21 -1.87 -3.66
N CYS A 108 -4.00 -1.85 -2.34
CA CYS A 108 -4.88 -2.54 -1.38
C CYS A 108 -6.31 -1.98 -1.42
N VAL A 109 -6.46 -0.65 -1.45
CA VAL A 109 -7.77 0.00 -1.54
C VAL A 109 -8.47 -0.33 -2.86
N GLU A 110 -7.75 -0.32 -3.98
CA GLU A 110 -8.28 -0.73 -5.30
C GLU A 110 -8.65 -2.23 -5.31
N TYR A 111 -7.88 -3.09 -4.65
CA TYR A 111 -8.19 -4.52 -4.49
C TYR A 111 -9.47 -4.78 -3.69
N LEU A 112 -9.77 -3.93 -2.71
CA LEU A 112 -10.97 -4.03 -1.88
C LEU A 112 -12.25 -3.54 -2.56
N GLU A 113 -12.20 -3.10 -3.82
CA GLU A 113 -13.41 -2.79 -4.57
C GLU A 113 -14.32 -4.02 -4.66
N PRO A 114 -15.58 -3.92 -4.21
CA PRO A 114 -16.48 -5.06 -4.16
C PRO A 114 -16.87 -5.52 -5.56
N GLN A 115 -16.58 -6.78 -5.89
CA GLN A 115 -16.95 -7.36 -7.18
C GLN A 115 -18.38 -7.91 -7.19
N ALA A 116 -18.83 -8.53 -6.10
CA ALA A 116 -20.17 -9.09 -5.95
C ALA A 116 -20.62 -9.06 -4.48
N LEU A 117 -21.87 -8.67 -4.23
CA LEU A 117 -22.48 -8.56 -2.89
C LEU A 117 -23.88 -9.20 -2.83
N ASP A 118 -24.20 -10.09 -3.76
CA ASP A 118 -25.58 -10.59 -3.95
C ASP A 118 -25.99 -11.62 -2.88
N THR A 119 -25.02 -12.30 -2.27
CA THR A 119 -25.19 -13.34 -1.25
C THR A 119 -24.45 -13.01 0.05
N ASP A 120 -24.93 -13.52 1.18
CA ASP A 120 -24.24 -13.37 2.48
C ASP A 120 -22.85 -14.00 2.48
N GLY A 121 -22.65 -15.11 1.76
CA GLY A 121 -21.33 -15.71 1.59
C GLY A 121 -20.32 -14.74 0.96
N GLN A 122 -20.70 -14.07 -0.12
CA GLN A 122 -19.86 -13.05 -0.77
C GLN A 122 -19.59 -11.86 0.15
N ARG A 123 -20.63 -11.36 0.85
CA ARG A 123 -20.50 -10.24 1.81
C ARG A 123 -19.52 -10.56 2.92
N LEU A 124 -19.64 -11.74 3.53
CA LEU A 124 -18.75 -12.19 4.61
C LEU A 124 -17.30 -12.38 4.15
N VAL A 125 -17.08 -12.83 2.92
CA VAL A 125 -15.73 -12.94 2.35
C VAL A 125 -15.13 -11.54 2.18
N TRP A 126 -15.89 -10.62 1.57
CA TRP A 126 -15.43 -9.26 1.34
C TRP A 126 -15.17 -8.50 2.66
N LEU A 127 -16.07 -8.57 3.64
CA LEU A 127 -15.86 -7.97 4.98
C LEU A 127 -14.60 -8.52 5.68
N ARG A 128 -14.31 -9.82 5.51
CA ARG A 128 -13.07 -10.41 6.03
C ARG A 128 -11.82 -9.85 5.34
N GLN A 129 -11.87 -9.60 4.04
CA GLN A 129 -10.76 -8.96 3.31
C GLN A 129 -10.55 -7.52 3.79
N VAL A 130 -11.63 -6.73 3.92
CA VAL A 130 -11.58 -5.36 4.45
C VAL A 130 -10.92 -5.35 5.83
N LYS A 131 -11.39 -6.21 6.74
CA LYS A 131 -10.84 -6.31 8.10
C LYS A 131 -9.37 -6.75 8.12
N ARG A 132 -8.97 -7.65 7.21
CA ARG A 132 -7.58 -8.12 7.09
C ARG A 132 -6.61 -6.98 6.75
N LEU A 133 -7.00 -6.08 5.86
CA LEU A 133 -6.16 -4.99 5.36
C LEU A 133 -6.33 -3.66 6.10
N GLN A 134 -7.25 -3.59 7.06
CA GLN A 134 -7.55 -2.37 7.82
C GLN A 134 -6.31 -1.72 8.43
N VAL A 135 -5.62 -2.43 9.33
CA VAL A 135 -4.49 -1.89 10.08
C VAL A 135 -3.38 -1.35 9.17
N PRO A 136 -2.87 -2.09 8.17
CA PRO A 136 -1.79 -1.57 7.33
C PRO A 136 -2.20 -0.35 6.49
N ILE A 137 -3.45 -0.26 6.04
CA ILE A 137 -3.95 0.93 5.32
C ILE A 137 -4.07 2.12 6.27
N GLU A 138 -4.64 1.94 7.45
CA GLU A 138 -4.78 3.01 8.45
C GLU A 138 -3.43 3.54 8.92
N LEU A 139 -2.41 2.67 9.04
CA LEU A 139 -1.05 3.10 9.34
C LEU A 139 -0.51 4.06 8.27
N VAL A 140 -0.75 3.82 6.98
CA VAL A 140 -0.30 4.76 5.93
C VAL A 140 -0.97 6.13 6.08
N CYS A 141 -2.20 6.16 6.57
CA CYS A 141 -2.99 7.38 6.79
C CYS A 141 -2.75 8.05 8.15
N ALA A 142 -2.00 7.42 9.06
CA ALA A 142 -1.79 7.89 10.42
C ALA A 142 -0.98 9.20 10.44
N GLU A 143 -1.38 10.14 11.30
CA GLU A 143 -0.77 11.48 11.38
C GLU A 143 0.74 11.45 11.63
N GLU A 144 1.21 10.49 12.43
CA GLU A 144 2.64 10.26 12.67
C GLU A 144 3.41 10.02 11.37
N ASN A 145 2.84 9.28 10.43
CA ASN A 145 3.48 9.04 9.13
C ASN A 145 3.34 10.23 8.18
N LEU A 146 2.21 10.94 8.21
CA LEU A 146 1.99 12.14 7.38
C LEU A 146 3.06 13.21 7.59
N ARG A 147 3.53 13.38 8.82
CA ARG A 147 4.58 14.36 9.17
C ARG A 147 5.95 14.06 8.53
N HIS A 148 6.18 12.82 8.11
CA HIS A 148 7.45 12.38 7.53
C HIS A 148 7.39 12.16 6.01
N TYR A 149 6.20 12.27 5.41
CA TYR A 149 6.02 12.14 3.97
C TYR A 149 6.47 13.40 3.24
N LYS A 150 7.11 13.22 2.07
CA LYS A 150 7.37 14.31 1.13
C LYS A 150 6.27 14.37 0.07
N ASP A 151 6.42 15.26 -0.89
CA ASP A 151 5.38 15.64 -1.84
C ASP A 151 4.82 14.45 -2.64
N ARG A 152 5.65 13.47 -3.06
CA ARG A 152 5.15 12.34 -3.87
C ARG A 152 4.31 11.39 -3.05
N SER A 153 4.73 11.08 -1.81
CA SER A 153 3.91 10.31 -0.88
C SER A 153 2.62 11.04 -0.57
N MET A 154 2.68 12.33 -0.23
CA MET A 154 1.51 13.15 0.10
C MET A 154 0.50 13.25 -1.06
N ALA A 155 0.97 13.33 -2.30
CA ALA A 155 0.11 13.33 -3.49
C ALA A 155 -0.75 12.05 -3.60
N MET A 156 -0.25 10.93 -3.09
CA MET A 156 -0.93 9.63 -3.16
C MET A 156 -1.70 9.28 -1.88
N VAL A 157 -1.28 9.76 -0.71
CA VAL A 157 -1.95 9.45 0.57
C VAL A 157 -3.39 9.95 0.61
N HIS A 158 -3.66 11.13 0.04
CA HIS A 158 -5.04 11.62 -0.06
C HIS A 158 -5.95 10.62 -0.80
N ARG A 159 -5.43 9.95 -1.83
CA ARG A 159 -6.16 8.91 -2.56
C ARG A 159 -6.42 7.68 -1.68
N VAL A 160 -5.45 7.28 -0.87
CA VAL A 160 -5.61 6.20 0.12
C VAL A 160 -6.70 6.57 1.11
N GLN A 161 -6.65 7.78 1.69
CA GLN A 161 -7.64 8.25 2.67
C GLN A 161 -9.05 8.28 2.10
N THR A 162 -9.24 8.90 0.93
CA THR A 162 -10.55 8.97 0.27
C THR A 162 -11.08 7.59 -0.06
N GLY A 163 -10.26 6.73 -0.67
CA GLY A 163 -10.69 5.39 -1.05
C GLY A 163 -10.93 4.47 0.14
N TRP A 164 -10.11 4.55 1.19
CA TRP A 164 -10.29 3.80 2.43
C TRP A 164 -11.54 4.22 3.18
N ASN A 165 -11.79 5.52 3.35
CA ASN A 165 -13.01 6.03 3.99
C ASN A 165 -14.27 5.52 3.29
N ARG A 166 -14.24 5.44 1.96
CA ARG A 166 -15.33 4.87 1.16
C ARG A 166 -15.49 3.37 1.41
N ILE A 167 -14.40 2.59 1.40
CA ILE A 167 -14.43 1.15 1.71
C ILE A 167 -14.99 0.90 3.11
N VAL A 168 -14.54 1.66 4.12
CA VAL A 168 -15.03 1.56 5.50
C VAL A 168 -16.52 1.88 5.57
N THR A 169 -16.95 3.00 4.96
CA THR A 169 -18.38 3.39 4.93
C THR A 169 -19.23 2.30 4.29
N LEU A 170 -18.78 1.75 3.17
CA LEU A 170 -19.48 0.66 2.50
C LEU A 170 -19.49 -0.61 3.35
N SER A 171 -18.39 -0.91 4.06
CA SER A 171 -18.29 -2.09 4.93
C SER A 171 -19.30 -2.05 6.06
N LEU A 172 -19.50 -0.90 6.68
CA LEU A 172 -20.52 -0.69 7.70
C LEU A 172 -21.93 -0.89 7.13
N PHE A 173 -22.20 -0.37 5.93
CA PHE A 173 -23.49 -0.56 5.28
C PHE A 173 -23.75 -2.04 4.95
N VAL A 174 -22.76 -2.73 4.40
CA VAL A 174 -22.87 -4.16 4.08
C VAL A 174 -23.05 -5.00 5.34
N GLU A 175 -22.26 -4.75 6.38
CA GLU A 175 -22.32 -5.48 7.65
C GLU A 175 -23.63 -5.28 8.39
N HIS A 176 -24.14 -4.04 8.45
CA HIS A 176 -25.28 -3.71 9.31
C HIS A 176 -26.63 -3.65 8.59
N MET A 177 -26.65 -3.37 7.29
CA MET A 177 -27.91 -3.23 6.52
C MET A 177 -28.17 -4.42 5.61
N LEU A 178 -27.11 -4.98 5.01
CA LEU A 178 -27.26 -5.95 3.93
C LEU A 178 -27.10 -7.41 4.40
N LEU A 179 -26.14 -7.67 5.29
CA LEU A 179 -25.88 -9.01 5.82
C LEU A 179 -27.09 -9.54 6.61
N GLY A 180 -27.59 -10.73 6.26
CA GLY A 180 -28.72 -11.35 6.96
C GLY A 180 -30.10 -10.71 6.69
N ILE A 181 -30.19 -9.71 5.80
CA ILE A 181 -31.45 -9.01 5.50
C ILE A 181 -32.57 -9.96 5.03
N GLU A 182 -32.21 -11.08 4.41
CA GLU A 182 -33.15 -12.10 3.94
C GLU A 182 -33.90 -12.79 5.09
N VAL A 183 -33.24 -12.90 6.25
CA VAL A 183 -33.80 -13.49 7.46
C VAL A 183 -34.67 -12.46 8.20
N VAL A 184 -34.28 -11.19 8.17
CA VAL A 184 -34.99 -10.10 8.84
C VAL A 184 -36.23 -9.65 8.07
N GLU A 185 -36.07 -9.27 6.80
CA GLU A 185 -37.17 -8.82 5.93
C GLU A 185 -36.78 -8.96 4.45
N LYS A 186 -37.20 -10.07 3.83
CA LYS A 186 -36.89 -10.42 2.44
C LYS A 186 -37.33 -9.35 1.43
N LYS A 187 -38.40 -8.59 1.70
CA LYS A 187 -38.89 -7.55 0.79
C LYS A 187 -37.97 -6.33 0.72
N LEU A 188 -37.16 -6.08 1.74
CA LEU A 188 -36.23 -4.96 1.77
C LEU A 188 -34.91 -5.25 1.06
N LYS A 189 -34.57 -6.54 0.82
CA LYS A 189 -33.32 -6.93 0.16
C LYS A 189 -33.06 -6.16 -1.16
N PRO A 190 -34.00 -6.08 -2.12
CA PRO A 190 -33.73 -5.40 -3.39
C PRO A 190 -33.39 -3.91 -3.21
N LEU A 191 -34.10 -3.23 -2.31
CA LEU A 191 -33.90 -1.82 -2.01
C LEU A 191 -32.53 -1.57 -1.35
N VAL A 192 -32.16 -2.36 -0.34
CA VAL A 192 -30.87 -2.22 0.34
C VAL A 192 -29.71 -2.53 -0.63
N LEU A 193 -29.87 -3.54 -1.50
CA LEU A 193 -28.89 -3.84 -2.55
C LEU A 193 -28.73 -2.69 -3.54
N GLU A 194 -29.83 -2.07 -3.96
CA GLU A 194 -29.80 -0.90 -4.85
C GLU A 194 -29.05 0.27 -4.21
N HIS A 195 -29.34 0.61 -2.96
CA HIS A 195 -28.62 1.65 -2.24
C HIS A 195 -27.14 1.32 -2.03
N THR A 196 -26.82 0.05 -1.72
CA THR A 196 -25.43 -0.42 -1.61
C THR A 196 -24.69 -0.21 -2.94
N ARG A 197 -25.31 -0.57 -4.06
CA ARG A 197 -24.72 -0.36 -5.40
C ARG A 197 -24.57 1.12 -5.74
N GLY A 198 -25.53 1.95 -5.34
CA GLY A 198 -25.42 3.41 -5.45
C GLY A 198 -24.23 3.96 -4.67
N LEU A 199 -24.03 3.51 -3.42
CA LEU A 199 -22.86 3.87 -2.61
C LEU A 199 -21.55 3.40 -3.24
N CYS A 200 -21.53 2.24 -3.90
CA CYS A 200 -20.37 1.81 -4.68
C CYS A 200 -20.04 2.81 -5.80
N GLN A 201 -21.06 3.25 -6.56
CA GLN A 201 -20.91 4.05 -7.79
C GLN A 201 -20.57 5.52 -7.57
N VAL A 202 -21.03 6.13 -6.49
CA VAL A 202 -20.84 7.58 -6.20
C VAL A 202 -19.36 7.96 -6.03
N SER A 203 -18.45 6.99 -6.01
CA SER A 203 -17.06 7.24 -5.64
C SER A 203 -16.02 6.41 -6.42
N VAL A 204 -16.40 5.76 -7.53
CA VAL A 204 -15.44 5.08 -8.43
C VAL A 204 -14.86 6.09 -9.42
N VAL A 205 -13.81 6.80 -9.02
CA VAL A 205 -12.94 7.52 -9.97
C VAL A 205 -11.50 7.09 -9.77
N TRP A 206 -11.22 5.78 -9.68
CA TRP A 206 -9.84 5.34 -9.50
C TRP A 206 -9.53 4.14 -10.40
N GLY A 207 -8.69 4.43 -11.39
CA GLY A 207 -8.05 3.45 -12.27
C GLY A 207 -6.76 4.09 -12.79
N HIS A 208 -5.88 4.46 -11.86
CA HIS A 208 -4.71 5.31 -12.16
C HIS A 208 -3.38 4.65 -11.84
N ILE A 209 -3.31 3.57 -11.06
CA ILE A 209 -2.08 2.77 -11.02
C ILE A 209 -1.80 2.17 -12.42
N TYR A 210 -2.84 1.90 -13.22
CA TYR A 210 -2.70 1.49 -14.62
C TYR A 210 -2.53 2.63 -15.63
N ARG A 211 -2.83 3.90 -15.29
CA ARG A 211 -2.82 5.03 -16.27
C ARG A 211 -1.68 6.03 -16.10
N ASN A 212 -1.04 6.09 -14.94
CA ASN A 212 0.11 7.00 -14.74
C ASN A 212 1.45 6.42 -15.22
N ALA A 213 1.44 5.26 -15.89
CA ALA A 213 2.57 4.80 -16.68
C ALA A 213 2.68 5.51 -18.05
N ASP A 214 1.64 6.26 -18.46
CA ASP A 214 1.54 6.91 -19.78
C ASP A 214 1.45 8.45 -19.71
N VAL A 215 2.09 9.09 -18.73
CA VAL A 215 2.30 10.55 -18.78
C VAL A 215 3.79 10.81 -18.85
N ASN A 216 4.22 11.17 -20.07
CA ASN A 216 5.58 11.51 -20.49
C ASN A 216 6.34 12.43 -19.54
#